data_AF-A0A6N9A171-F1
#
_entry.id   AF-A0A6N9A171-F1
#
_cell.length_a   1.000
_cell.length_b   1.000
_cell.length_c   1.000
_cell.angle_alpha   90.00
_cell.angle_beta   90.00
_cell.angle_gamma   90.00
#
_symmetry.space_group_name_H-M   'P 1'
#
loop_
_entity.id
_entity.type
_entity.pdbx_description
1 polymer ?
#
loop_
_entity_poly.entity_id
_entity_poly.type
_entity_poly.pdbx_seq_one_letter_code
_entity_poly.pdbx_strand_id
1 'polypeptide(L)'
;MPTRITLTALLVLLSGLLWAGQFLFGGSPRSGGAASLTAIGLLTQTGVIVVALILSPGLWVRRTLVLVGVGWAGIALTIPLNPAWVAALVSGVAGIGLAWTKGMDEWFYSVKPDRVPPQATILALGLVWLPGLVGMLGMPDLGRGGWVLGGAGLVWGWAYARTLRGALWTIRLGLLPLGILAAIGLNPWAATGLFGYVGLLTYLSWTSDARLSVERPPPRVVKALSVLPEVTPPDLLRQAGYSRTGRPLKDPD
;
A
#
# COMPACT_ATOMS: atom_id res chain seq x y z
N MET A 1 -8.11 -14.77 18.61
CA MET A 1 -7.58 -14.25 17.33
C MET A 1 -7.88 -12.78 17.06
N PRO A 2 -9.11 -12.23 17.20
CA PRO A 2 -9.38 -10.80 16.92
C PRO A 2 -8.44 -9.85 17.67
N THR A 3 -8.06 -10.18 18.91
CA THR A 3 -7.12 -9.42 19.73
C THR A 3 -5.76 -9.17 19.10
N ARG A 4 -5.21 -10.10 18.30
CA ARG A 4 -3.87 -9.94 17.70
C ARG A 4 -3.89 -9.03 16.47
N ILE A 5 -4.98 -9.07 15.70
CA ILE A 5 -5.19 -8.18 14.55
C ILE A 5 -5.43 -6.76 15.05
N THR A 6 -6.28 -6.60 16.06
CA THR A 6 -6.50 -5.30 16.72
C THR A 6 -5.20 -4.76 17.28
N LEU A 7 -4.38 -5.58 17.95
CA LEU A 7 -3.08 -5.16 18.46
C LEU A 7 -2.11 -4.74 17.34
N THR A 8 -2.05 -5.50 16.25
CA THR A 8 -1.23 -5.18 15.07
C THR A 8 -1.67 -3.85 14.45
N ALA A 9 -2.98 -3.68 14.24
CA ALA A 9 -3.57 -2.47 13.70
C ALA A 9 -3.32 -1.27 14.62
N LEU A 10 -3.46 -1.42 15.94
CA LEU A 10 -3.18 -0.39 16.92
C LEU A 10 -1.71 0.04 16.90
N LEU A 11 -0.77 -0.90 16.83
CA LEU A 11 0.66 -0.59 16.78
C LEU A 11 1.06 0.11 15.48
N VAL A 12 0.52 -0.33 14.34
CA VAL A 12 0.72 0.31 13.04
C VAL A 12 0.10 1.72 13.03
N LEU A 13 -1.11 1.87 13.59
CA LEU A 13 -1.78 3.16 13.74
C LEU A 13 -0.97 4.11 14.62
N LEU A 14 -0.55 3.64 15.79
CA LEU A 14 0.26 4.39 16.73
C LEU A 14 1.57 4.84 16.08
N SER A 15 2.26 3.95 15.37
CA SER A 15 3.48 4.28 14.64
C SER A 15 3.24 5.40 13.63
N GLY A 16 2.20 5.27 12.79
CA GLY A 16 1.86 6.31 11.81
C GLY A 16 1.52 7.65 12.44
N LEU A 17 0.77 7.66 13.55
CA LEU A 17 0.43 8.87 14.29
C LEU A 17 1.66 9.52 14.93
N LEU A 18 2.57 8.73 15.50
CA LEU A 18 3.82 9.24 16.08
C LEU A 18 4.71 9.85 15.00
N TRP A 19 4.88 9.16 13.87
CA TRP A 19 5.64 9.70 12.74
C TRP A 19 5.03 11.02 12.24
N ALA A 20 3.72 11.04 11.97
CA ALA A 20 3.04 12.23 11.48
C ALA A 20 3.07 13.39 12.47
N GLY A 21 2.83 13.12 13.76
CA GLY A 21 2.88 14.11 14.83
C GLY A 21 4.28 14.73 14.97
N GLN A 22 5.34 13.93 14.85
CA GLN A 22 6.71 14.44 14.86
C GLN A 22 7.04 15.29 13.63
N PHE A 23 6.53 14.93 12.45
CA PHE A 23 6.69 15.77 11.25
C PHE A 23 5.96 17.11 11.38
N LEU A 24 4.75 17.12 11.95
CA LEU A 24 3.91 18.32 12.02
C LEU A 24 4.27 19.24 13.20
N PHE A 25 4.71 18.69 14.33
CA PHE A 25 4.83 19.43 15.60
C PHE A 25 6.18 19.23 16.31
N GLY A 26 6.96 18.20 15.96
CA GLY A 26 8.15 17.77 16.69
C GLY A 26 9.47 18.44 16.28
N GLY A 27 9.42 19.52 15.49
CA GLY A 27 10.62 20.15 14.94
C GLY A 27 11.25 19.31 13.83
N SER A 28 10.48 19.02 12.78
CA SER A 28 10.97 18.24 11.64
C SER A 28 12.24 18.86 11.04
N PRO A 29 13.24 18.04 10.67
CA PRO A 29 14.40 18.50 9.92
C PRO A 29 14.06 18.89 8.47
N ARG A 30 12.79 18.72 8.06
CA ARG A 30 12.28 19.08 6.74
C ARG A 30 11.50 20.39 6.81
N SER A 31 11.42 21.09 5.69
CA SER A 31 10.58 22.28 5.58
C SER A 31 9.10 21.96 5.81
N GLY A 32 8.32 22.96 6.23
CA GLY A 32 6.91 22.77 6.59
C GLY A 32 6.08 22.07 5.51
N GLY A 33 6.32 22.36 4.23
CA GLY A 33 5.64 21.71 3.11
C GLY A 33 6.03 20.24 2.93
N ALA A 34 7.33 19.93 2.98
CA ALA A 34 7.85 18.56 2.90
C ALA A 34 7.39 17.70 4.08
N ALA A 35 7.44 18.26 5.28
CA ALA A 35 6.97 17.62 6.50
C ALA A 35 5.47 17.31 6.42
N SER A 36 4.66 18.27 5.95
CA SER A 36 3.21 18.09 5.81
C SER A 36 2.84 17.00 4.81
N LEU A 37 3.46 17.00 3.62
CA LEU A 37 3.20 15.96 2.60
C LEU A 37 3.66 14.57 3.06
N THR A 38 4.80 14.50 3.76
CA THR A 38 5.27 13.25 4.37
C THR A 38 4.26 12.74 5.40
N ALA A 39 3.78 13.62 6.29
CA ALA A 39 2.78 13.28 7.31
C ALA A 39 1.46 12.83 6.69
N ILE A 40 0.95 13.52 5.67
CA ILE A 40 -0.27 13.15 4.94
C ILE A 40 -0.12 11.76 4.31
N GLY A 41 1.00 11.52 3.63
CA GLY A 41 1.30 10.20 3.07
C GLY A 41 1.26 9.11 4.13
N LEU A 42 1.94 9.33 5.27
CA LEU A 42 2.01 8.39 6.40
C LEU A 42 0.66 8.10 6.99
N LEU A 43 -0.13 9.12 7.30
CA LEU A 43 -1.47 8.95 7.84
C LEU A 43 -2.37 8.21 6.87
N THR A 44 -2.31 8.54 5.58
CA THR A 44 -3.18 7.90 4.59
C THR A 44 -2.78 6.44 4.38
N GLN A 45 -1.49 6.15 4.24
CA GLN A 45 -0.99 4.78 4.10
C GLN A 45 -1.31 3.95 5.35
N THR A 46 -1.00 4.46 6.54
CA THR A 46 -1.33 3.81 7.82
C THR A 46 -2.83 3.56 7.95
N GLY A 47 -3.67 4.54 7.63
CA GLY A 47 -5.12 4.40 7.65
C GLY A 47 -5.61 3.29 6.71
N VAL A 48 -5.13 3.26 5.47
CA VAL A 48 -5.49 2.21 4.49
C VAL A 48 -5.10 0.82 4.99
N ILE A 49 -3.91 0.66 5.59
CA ILE A 49 -3.48 -0.63 6.16
C ILE A 49 -4.35 -1.05 7.33
N VAL A 50 -4.65 -0.14 8.25
CA VAL A 50 -5.47 -0.42 9.43
C VAL A 50 -6.85 -0.87 9.01
N VAL A 51 -7.46 -0.14 8.06
CA VAL A 51 -8.74 -0.52 7.46
C VAL A 51 -8.63 -1.88 6.76
N ALA A 52 -7.56 -2.13 5.99
CA ALA A 52 -7.35 -3.42 5.32
C ALA A 52 -7.16 -4.57 6.32
N LEU A 53 -6.41 -4.36 7.40
CA LEU A 53 -6.21 -5.34 8.48
C LEU A 53 -7.51 -5.73 9.17
N ILE A 54 -8.40 -4.74 9.38
CA ILE A 54 -9.67 -4.93 10.08
C ILE A 54 -10.73 -5.53 9.14
N LEU A 55 -10.77 -5.08 7.88
CA LEU A 55 -11.85 -5.41 6.93
C LEU A 55 -11.52 -6.50 5.90
N SER A 56 -10.25 -6.71 5.56
CA SER A 56 -9.81 -7.68 4.54
C SER A 56 -8.73 -8.59 5.13
N PRO A 57 -9.15 -9.66 5.84
CA PRO A 57 -8.22 -10.53 6.50
C PRO A 57 -7.63 -11.53 5.49
N GLY A 58 -6.35 -11.43 5.14
CA GLY A 58 -5.80 -12.34 4.12
C GLY A 58 -4.33 -12.21 3.80
N LEU A 59 -3.90 -12.98 2.80
CA LEU A 59 -2.51 -13.12 2.30
C LEU A 59 -1.82 -11.78 1.95
N TRP A 60 -2.60 -10.72 1.74
CA TRP A 60 -2.13 -9.40 1.35
C TRP A 60 -1.63 -8.54 2.51
N VAL A 61 -2.02 -8.87 3.73
CA VAL A 61 -1.66 -8.11 4.93
C VAL A 61 -0.15 -8.01 5.08
N ARG A 62 0.58 -9.13 5.00
CA ARG A 62 2.05 -9.15 5.15
C ARG A 62 2.75 -8.34 4.07
N ARG A 63 2.34 -8.48 2.80
CA ARG A 63 2.93 -7.74 1.68
C ARG A 63 2.74 -6.23 1.86
N THR A 64 1.54 -5.83 2.29
CA THR A 64 1.21 -4.43 2.59
C THR A 64 2.06 -3.92 3.75
N LEU A 65 2.18 -4.68 4.84
CA LEU A 65 3.02 -4.34 5.99
C LEU A 65 4.52 -4.23 5.62
N VAL A 66 5.03 -5.09 4.73
CA VAL A 66 6.41 -4.98 4.21
C VAL A 66 6.60 -3.68 3.44
N LEU A 67 5.69 -3.35 2.50
CA LEU A 67 5.79 -2.12 1.71
C LEU A 67 5.84 -0.87 2.60
N VAL A 68 5.12 -0.91 3.71
CA VAL A 68 5.03 0.18 4.68
C VAL A 68 6.27 0.24 5.56
N GLY A 69 6.75 -0.92 6.01
CA GLY A 69 8.03 -1.03 6.70
C GLY A 69 9.18 -0.48 5.86
N VAL A 70 9.19 -0.76 4.54
CA VAL A 70 10.16 -0.17 3.60
C VAL A 70 10.00 1.34 3.52
N GLY A 71 8.76 1.86 3.49
CA GLY A 71 8.48 3.30 3.54
C GLY A 71 9.02 3.97 4.80
N TRP A 72 8.74 3.40 5.98
CA TRP A 72 9.25 3.90 7.26
C TRP A 72 10.77 3.81 7.37
N ALA A 73 11.37 2.71 6.91
CA ALA A 73 12.81 2.55 6.87
C ALA A 73 13.46 3.59 5.94
N GLY A 74 12.88 3.83 4.76
CA GLY A 74 13.33 4.88 3.86
C GLY A 74 13.31 6.27 4.51
N ILE A 75 12.25 6.59 5.25
CA ILE A 75 12.18 7.85 6.00
C ILE A 75 13.25 7.90 7.10
N ALA A 76 13.39 6.84 7.89
CA ALA A 76 14.36 6.76 8.99
C ALA A 76 15.80 6.94 8.51
N LEU A 77 16.13 6.48 7.29
CA LEU A 77 17.45 6.68 6.68
C LEU A 77 17.73 8.13 6.25
N THR A 78 16.71 8.98 6.16
CA THR A 78 16.82 10.35 5.67
C THR A 78 16.76 11.42 6.76
N ILE A 79 16.59 11.03 8.03
CA ILE A 79 16.49 11.96 9.15
C ILE A 79 17.33 11.50 10.35
N PRO A 80 17.87 12.43 11.17
CA PRO A 80 18.44 12.07 12.46
C PRO A 80 17.33 11.59 13.40
N LEU A 81 17.47 10.36 13.91
CA LEU A 81 16.49 9.76 14.81
C LEU A 81 16.66 10.30 16.24
N ASN A 82 15.56 10.80 16.80
CA ASN A 82 15.43 11.19 18.19
C ASN A 82 14.60 10.11 18.94
N PRO A 83 14.48 10.17 20.27
CA PRO A 83 13.74 9.14 21.03
C PRO A 83 12.29 8.94 20.56
N ALA A 84 11.62 9.99 20.08
CA ALA A 84 10.25 9.89 19.58
C ALA A 84 10.18 9.20 18.19
N TRP A 85 11.12 9.51 17.29
CA TRP A 85 11.26 8.80 16.01
C TRP A 85 11.60 7.32 16.23
N VAL A 86 12.45 7.02 17.22
CA VAL A 86 12.76 5.64 17.61
C VAL A 86 11.52 4.93 18.15
N ALA A 87 10.73 5.57 19.02
CA ALA A 87 9.47 5.00 19.52
C ALA A 87 8.47 4.71 18.38
N ALA A 88 8.37 5.61 17.40
CA ALA A 88 7.55 5.41 16.21
C ALA A 88 8.04 4.20 15.38
N LEU A 89 9.36 4.06 15.22
CA LEU A 89 9.95 2.93 14.49
C LEU A 89 9.76 1.61 15.24
N VAL A 90 10.02 1.57 16.55
CA VAL A 90 9.87 0.38 17.39
C VAL A 90 8.42 -0.11 17.41
N SER A 91 7.45 0.79 17.57
CA SER A 91 6.02 0.42 17.50
C SER A 91 5.63 -0.14 16.13
N GLY A 92 6.17 0.45 15.05
CA GLY A 92 5.98 -0.05 13.70
C GLY A 92 6.56 -1.43 13.47
N VAL A 93 7.82 -1.64 13.88
CA VAL A 93 8.51 -2.94 13.80
C VAL A 93 7.80 -4.00 14.65
N ALA A 94 7.34 -3.65 15.84
CA ALA A 94 6.56 -4.56 16.70
C ALA A 94 5.23 -4.96 16.03
N GLY A 95 4.51 -3.99 15.45
CA GLY A 95 3.28 -4.25 14.70
C GLY A 95 3.52 -5.16 13.49
N ILE A 96 4.54 -4.86 12.69
CA ILE A 96 4.95 -5.72 11.57
C ILE A 96 5.31 -7.10 12.09
N GLY A 97 6.20 -7.24 13.08
CA GLY A 97 6.65 -8.52 13.63
C GLY A 97 5.51 -9.41 14.13
N LEU A 98 4.46 -8.84 14.73
CA LEU A 98 3.27 -9.58 15.16
C LEU A 98 2.57 -10.30 14.01
N ALA A 99 2.56 -9.72 12.80
CA ALA A 99 1.96 -10.34 11.63
C ALA A 99 2.72 -11.59 11.13
N TRP A 100 3.94 -11.84 11.61
CA TRP A 100 4.75 -13.05 11.32
C TRP A 100 4.70 -14.09 12.44
N THR A 101 3.83 -13.91 13.44
CA THR A 101 3.64 -14.92 14.49
C THR A 101 2.81 -16.11 13.97
N LYS A 102 3.09 -17.31 14.51
CA LYS A 102 2.38 -18.55 14.14
C LYS A 102 0.86 -18.45 14.22
N GLY A 103 0.33 -17.74 15.22
CA GLY A 103 -1.12 -17.57 15.36
C GLY A 103 -1.72 -16.58 14.36
N MET A 104 -0.93 -15.70 13.73
CA MET A 104 -1.37 -14.90 12.59
C MET A 104 -1.34 -15.72 11.29
N ASP A 105 -0.35 -16.60 11.11
CA ASP A 105 -0.31 -17.55 9.99
C ASP A 105 -1.57 -18.41 9.92
N GLU A 106 -1.91 -19.08 11.02
CA GLU A 106 -3.07 -19.98 11.11
C GLU A 106 -4.36 -19.26 10.74
N TRP A 107 -4.50 -18.00 11.17
CA TRP A 107 -5.65 -17.16 10.85
C TRP A 107 -5.66 -16.68 9.39
N PHE A 108 -4.52 -16.24 8.84
CA PHE A 108 -4.44 -15.88 7.42
C PHE A 108 -4.78 -17.07 6.52
N TYR A 109 -4.43 -18.28 6.94
CA TYR A 109 -4.77 -19.51 6.23
C TYR A 109 -6.23 -19.93 6.38
N SER A 110 -6.93 -19.46 7.42
CA SER A 110 -8.35 -19.74 7.64
C SER A 110 -9.27 -18.79 6.87
N VAL A 111 -8.78 -17.64 6.40
CA VAL A 111 -9.61 -16.68 5.68
C VAL A 111 -9.48 -16.84 4.15
N LYS A 112 -10.63 -16.87 3.46
CA LYS A 112 -10.69 -16.99 2.00
C LYS A 112 -9.96 -15.79 1.35
N PRO A 113 -9.03 -16.02 0.41
CA PRO A 113 -8.27 -14.94 -0.20
C PRO A 113 -9.16 -14.02 -1.03
N ASP A 114 -9.11 -12.71 -0.76
CA ASP A 114 -9.69 -11.71 -1.65
C ASP A 114 -8.98 -11.74 -3.01
N ARG A 115 -9.80 -11.74 -4.07
CA ARG A 115 -9.41 -12.01 -5.48
C ARG A 115 -8.66 -10.86 -6.16
N VAL A 116 -8.32 -9.78 -5.46
CA VAL A 116 -7.67 -8.62 -6.09
C VAL A 116 -6.21 -8.98 -6.44
N PRO A 117 -5.80 -8.90 -7.71
CA PRO A 117 -4.45 -9.28 -8.11
C PRO A 117 -3.38 -8.36 -7.49
N PRO A 118 -2.16 -8.88 -7.26
CA PRO A 118 -1.10 -8.20 -6.50
C PRO A 118 -0.78 -6.80 -7.02
N GLN A 119 -0.69 -6.65 -8.34
CA GLN A 119 -0.25 -5.41 -8.98
C GLN A 119 -1.28 -4.29 -8.84
N ALA A 120 -2.57 -4.61 -8.83
CA ALA A 120 -3.64 -3.64 -8.63
C ALA A 120 -3.58 -3.01 -7.23
N THR A 121 -3.32 -3.84 -6.21
CA THR A 121 -3.17 -3.38 -4.83
C THR A 121 -1.91 -2.54 -4.66
N ILE A 122 -0.78 -2.96 -5.25
CA ILE A 122 0.47 -2.19 -5.23
C ILE A 122 0.28 -0.83 -5.90
N LEU A 123 -0.43 -0.79 -7.05
CA LEU A 123 -0.74 0.45 -7.74
C LEU A 123 -1.59 1.38 -6.86
N ALA A 124 -2.68 0.88 -6.27
CA ALA A 124 -3.56 1.66 -5.41
C ALA A 124 -2.83 2.24 -4.20
N LEU A 125 -2.08 1.39 -3.48
CA LEU A 125 -1.29 1.80 -2.33
C LEU A 125 -0.19 2.78 -2.72
N GLY A 126 0.42 2.57 -3.88
CA GLY A 126 1.47 3.45 -4.36
C GLY A 126 0.96 4.84 -4.74
N LEU A 127 -0.22 4.94 -5.35
CA LEU A 127 -0.88 6.21 -5.64
C LEU A 127 -1.22 6.96 -4.35
N VAL A 128 -1.71 6.26 -3.34
CA VAL A 128 -2.01 6.84 -2.02
C VAL A 128 -0.75 7.30 -1.29
N TRP A 129 0.38 6.62 -1.49
CA TRP A 129 1.66 6.96 -0.87
C TRP A 129 2.41 8.12 -1.57
N LEU A 130 1.97 8.50 -2.76
CA LEU A 130 2.64 9.50 -3.59
C LEU A 130 2.91 10.85 -2.88
N PRO A 131 2.00 11.44 -2.08
CA PRO A 131 2.31 12.61 -1.24
C PRO A 131 3.49 12.37 -0.31
N GLY A 132 3.52 11.21 0.34
CA GLY A 132 4.56 10.82 1.29
C GLY A 132 5.93 10.74 0.64
N LEU A 133 5.98 10.13 -0.55
CA LEU A 133 7.19 10.05 -1.34
C LEU A 133 7.67 11.43 -1.81
N VAL A 134 6.77 12.28 -2.30
CA VAL A 134 7.10 13.64 -2.74
C VAL A 134 7.63 14.47 -1.55
N GLY A 135 7.01 14.37 -0.38
CA GLY A 135 7.50 15.00 0.84
C GLY A 135 8.86 14.46 1.31
N MET A 136 9.15 13.18 1.03
CA MET A 136 10.42 12.53 1.37
C MET A 136 11.57 12.91 0.45
N LEU A 137 11.30 13.02 -0.85
CA LEU A 137 12.30 13.34 -1.86
C LEU A 137 12.44 14.85 -2.10
N GLY A 138 11.49 15.65 -1.61
CA GLY A 138 11.48 17.10 -1.74
C GLY A 138 12.69 17.78 -1.09
N MET A 139 13.26 18.76 -1.82
CA MET A 139 14.14 19.77 -1.24
C MET A 139 13.35 20.72 -0.31
N PRO A 140 14.02 21.56 0.52
CA PRO A 140 13.35 22.42 1.49
C PRO A 140 12.30 23.37 0.89
N ASP A 141 12.30 23.63 -0.42
CA ASP A 141 11.19 24.34 -1.07
C ASP A 141 10.45 23.41 -2.03
N LEU A 142 9.37 22.82 -1.54
CA LEU A 142 8.46 22.03 -2.38
C LEU A 142 7.62 22.99 -3.22
N GLY A 143 8.06 23.19 -4.46
CA GLY A 143 7.30 23.94 -5.46
C GLY A 143 5.89 23.37 -5.66
N ARG A 144 5.02 24.16 -6.29
CA ARG A 144 3.60 23.81 -6.55
C ARG A 144 3.44 22.45 -7.24
N GLY A 145 4.40 22.04 -8.08
CA GLY A 145 4.39 20.74 -8.76
C GLY A 145 4.32 19.54 -7.82
N GLY A 146 5.02 19.58 -6.68
CA GLY A 146 4.99 18.49 -5.70
C GLY A 146 3.64 18.34 -5.01
N TRP A 147 3.00 19.46 -4.67
CA TRP A 147 1.65 19.46 -4.09
C TRP A 147 0.59 18.96 -5.08
N VAL A 148 0.67 19.39 -6.34
CA VAL A 148 -0.24 18.94 -7.40
C VAL A 148 -0.09 17.44 -7.63
N LEU A 149 1.15 16.95 -7.72
CA LEU A 149 1.43 15.53 -7.90
C LEU A 149 0.93 14.70 -6.70
N GLY A 150 1.24 15.12 -5.47
CA GLY A 150 0.76 14.46 -4.25
C GLY A 150 -0.77 14.42 -4.17
N GLY A 151 -1.44 15.55 -4.38
CA GLY A 151 -2.90 15.63 -4.39
C GLY A 151 -3.52 14.75 -5.49
N ALA A 152 -2.96 14.76 -6.70
CA ALA A 152 -3.40 13.90 -7.80
C ALA A 152 -3.24 12.41 -7.45
N GLY A 153 -2.16 12.02 -6.76
CA GLY A 153 -1.96 10.65 -6.28
C GLY A 153 -3.09 10.17 -5.36
N LEU A 154 -3.51 10.98 -4.39
CA LEU A 154 -4.63 10.66 -3.51
C LEU A 154 -5.94 10.51 -4.29
N VAL A 155 -6.23 11.46 -5.19
CA VAL A 155 -7.44 11.43 -6.02
C VAL A 155 -7.45 10.20 -6.93
N TRP A 156 -6.33 9.87 -7.57
CA TRP A 156 -6.21 8.70 -8.42
C TRP A 156 -6.29 7.39 -7.63
N GLY A 157 -5.66 7.31 -6.46
CA GLY A 157 -5.76 6.15 -5.57
C GLY A 157 -7.21 5.91 -5.13
N TRP A 158 -7.91 6.97 -4.72
CA TRP A 158 -9.34 6.90 -4.39
C TRP A 158 -10.21 6.52 -5.58
N ALA A 159 -10.01 7.16 -6.74
CA ALA A 159 -10.77 6.90 -7.95
C ALA A 159 -10.55 5.46 -8.46
N TYR A 160 -9.33 4.96 -8.34
CA TYR A 160 -8.99 3.57 -8.66
C TYR A 160 -9.61 2.58 -7.68
N ALA A 161 -9.63 2.88 -6.38
CA ALA A 161 -10.36 2.07 -5.38
C ALA A 161 -11.87 2.03 -5.63
N ARG A 162 -12.42 3.10 -6.25
CA ARG A 162 -13.80 3.18 -6.76
C ARG A 162 -13.99 2.51 -8.14
N THR A 163 -12.98 1.79 -8.63
CA THR A 163 -12.96 1.11 -9.94
C THR A 163 -13.37 2.01 -11.11
N LEU A 164 -12.96 3.28 -11.08
CA LEU A 164 -13.26 4.23 -12.15
C LEU A 164 -12.30 4.03 -13.34
N ARG A 165 -12.85 3.64 -14.51
CA ARG A 165 -12.07 3.49 -15.77
C ARG A 165 -11.28 4.73 -16.16
N GLY A 166 -11.84 5.92 -15.91
CA GLY A 166 -11.15 7.19 -16.18
C GLY A 166 -9.84 7.33 -15.39
N ALA A 167 -9.77 6.77 -14.17
CA ALA A 167 -8.59 6.88 -13.32
C ALA A 167 -7.35 6.26 -13.98
N LEU A 168 -7.48 5.05 -14.55
CA LEU A 168 -6.38 4.37 -15.24
C LEU A 168 -5.83 5.19 -16.40
N TRP A 169 -6.70 5.77 -17.23
CA TRP A 169 -6.27 6.61 -18.34
C TRP A 169 -5.57 7.88 -17.86
N THR A 170 -6.10 8.51 -16.82
CA THR A 170 -5.46 9.70 -16.23
C THR A 170 -4.12 9.37 -15.57
N ILE A 171 -3.95 8.19 -14.97
CA ILE A 171 -2.67 7.73 -14.43
C ILE A 171 -1.66 7.53 -15.55
N ARG A 172 -2.03 6.79 -16.61
CA ARG A 172 -1.13 6.48 -17.74
C ARG A 172 -0.59 7.72 -18.43
N LEU A 173 -1.43 8.74 -18.59
CA LEU A 173 -1.10 9.94 -19.36
C LEU A 173 -0.64 11.10 -18.48
N GLY A 174 -1.20 11.23 -17.27
CA GLY A 174 -0.97 12.37 -16.39
C GLY A 174 0.16 12.20 -15.38
N LEU A 175 0.47 10.97 -14.97
CA LEU A 175 1.41 10.75 -13.85
C LEU A 175 2.86 11.09 -14.25
N LEU A 176 3.27 10.79 -15.48
CA LEU A 176 4.60 11.14 -16.01
C LEU A 176 4.82 12.66 -16.15
N PRO A 177 3.95 13.45 -16.83
CA PRO A 177 4.08 14.90 -16.88
C PRO A 177 4.09 15.57 -15.51
N LEU A 178 3.21 15.15 -14.60
CA LEU A 178 3.21 15.67 -13.23
C LEU A 178 4.49 15.28 -12.47
N GLY A 179 5.02 14.08 -12.72
CA GLY A 179 6.31 13.62 -12.22
C GLY A 179 7.46 14.53 -12.68
N ILE A 180 7.49 14.89 -13.96
CA ILE A 180 8.48 15.83 -14.52
C ILE A 180 8.35 17.19 -13.84
N LEU A 181 7.14 17.74 -13.75
CA LEU A 181 6.91 19.03 -13.11
C LEU A 181 7.31 19.05 -11.62
N ALA A 182 7.08 17.96 -10.90
CA ALA A 182 7.50 17.82 -9.51
C ALA A 182 9.01 17.59 -9.35
N ALA A 183 9.67 17.01 -10.37
CA ALA A 183 11.12 16.82 -10.38
C ALA A 183 11.89 18.12 -10.63
N ILE A 184 11.26 19.14 -11.21
CA ILE A 184 11.84 20.47 -11.38
C ILE A 184 12.07 21.07 -9.99
N GLY A 185 13.33 21.19 -9.58
CA GLY A 185 13.72 21.68 -8.26
C GLY A 185 14.14 20.58 -7.26
N LEU A 186 14.18 19.31 -7.69
CA LEU A 186 14.79 18.23 -6.93
C LEU A 186 16.27 18.05 -7.31
N ASN A 187 17.08 17.52 -6.38
CA ASN A 187 18.42 17.04 -6.74
C ASN A 187 18.34 15.81 -7.66
N PRO A 188 19.41 15.47 -8.40
CA PRO A 188 19.40 14.37 -9.36
C PRO A 188 19.01 13.00 -8.77
N TRP A 189 19.41 12.72 -7.53
CA TRP A 189 19.10 11.46 -6.86
C TRP A 189 17.63 11.35 -6.49
N ALA A 190 17.06 12.43 -5.92
CA ALA A 190 15.65 12.55 -5.61
C ALA A 190 14.77 12.53 -6.86
N ALA A 191 15.19 13.22 -7.92
CA ALA A 191 14.53 13.17 -9.22
C ALA A 191 14.53 11.74 -9.78
N THR A 192 15.67 11.04 -9.73
CA THR A 192 15.76 9.64 -10.18
C THR A 192 14.85 8.71 -9.36
N GLY A 193 14.82 8.87 -8.04
CA GLY A 193 13.92 8.10 -7.17
C GLY A 193 12.43 8.37 -7.49
N LEU A 194 12.06 9.64 -7.69
CA LEU A 194 10.71 10.02 -8.06
C LEU A 194 10.31 9.46 -9.42
N PHE A 195 11.19 9.58 -10.43
CA PHE A 195 10.95 9.02 -11.76
C PHE A 195 10.87 7.50 -11.77
N GLY A 196 11.74 6.82 -11.02
CA GLY A 196 11.68 5.38 -10.85
C GLY A 196 10.33 4.93 -10.28
N TYR A 197 9.84 5.65 -9.28
CA TYR A 197 8.54 5.36 -8.66
C TYR A 197 7.35 5.67 -9.58
N VAL A 198 7.33 6.86 -10.18
CA VAL A 198 6.32 7.29 -11.15
C VAL A 198 6.29 6.33 -12.35
N GLY A 199 7.47 5.93 -12.85
CA GLY A 199 7.62 4.96 -13.92
C GLY A 199 7.08 3.59 -13.53
N LEU A 200 7.34 3.12 -12.30
CA LEU A 200 6.79 1.87 -11.78
C LEU A 200 5.26 1.92 -11.73
N LEU A 201 4.66 2.98 -11.16
CA LEU A 201 3.19 3.10 -11.10
C LEU A 201 2.56 3.21 -12.49
N THR A 202 3.22 3.94 -13.38
CA THR A 202 2.79 4.04 -14.78
C THR A 202 2.83 2.67 -15.45
N TYR A 203 3.93 1.92 -15.30
CA TYR A 203 4.05 0.56 -15.80
C TYR A 203 2.97 -0.37 -15.24
N LEU A 204 2.76 -0.36 -13.91
CA LEU A 204 1.73 -1.15 -13.25
C LEU A 204 0.32 -0.81 -13.76
N SER A 205 0.05 0.45 -14.11
CA SER A 205 -1.24 0.85 -14.67
C SER A 205 -1.52 0.26 -16.06
N TRP A 206 -0.50 -0.23 -16.77
CA TRP A 206 -0.64 -0.86 -18.10
C TRP A 206 -0.86 -2.36 -18.03
N THR A 207 -0.61 -3.00 -16.87
CA THR A 207 -0.69 -4.46 -16.74
C THR A 207 -2.12 -4.96 -16.84
N SER A 208 -2.28 -6.21 -17.26
CA SER A 208 -3.58 -6.87 -17.41
C SER A 208 -4.35 -6.88 -16.08
N ASP A 209 -3.65 -7.11 -14.97
CA ASP A 209 -4.22 -7.11 -13.61
C ASP A 209 -4.90 -5.79 -13.26
N ALA A 210 -4.23 -4.67 -13.54
CA ALA A 210 -4.76 -3.33 -13.28
C ALA A 210 -5.93 -2.98 -14.20
N ARG A 211 -6.00 -3.54 -15.40
CA ARG A 211 -7.17 -3.38 -16.29
C ARG A 211 -8.34 -4.20 -15.79
N LEU A 212 -8.10 -5.47 -15.45
CA LEU A 212 -9.13 -6.42 -15.03
C LEU A 212 -9.84 -5.98 -13.74
N SER A 213 -9.13 -5.33 -12.81
CA SER A 213 -9.71 -4.77 -11.57
C SER A 213 -10.72 -3.65 -11.82
N VAL A 214 -10.65 -2.96 -12.96
CA VAL A 214 -11.48 -1.79 -13.30
C VAL A 214 -12.49 -2.10 -14.41
N GLU A 215 -12.18 -3.06 -15.29
CA GLU A 215 -13.01 -3.41 -16.44
C GLU A 215 -14.01 -4.54 -16.15
N ARG A 216 -13.66 -5.50 -15.30
CA ARG A 216 -14.55 -6.59 -14.94
C ARG A 216 -15.31 -6.25 -13.66
N PRO A 217 -16.66 -6.30 -13.65
CA PRO A 217 -17.38 -6.38 -12.39
C PRO A 217 -16.85 -7.58 -11.59
N PRO A 218 -16.88 -7.53 -10.25
CA PRO A 218 -16.36 -8.62 -9.41
C PRO A 218 -16.89 -9.94 -9.96
N PRO A 219 -16.01 -10.93 -10.20
CA PRO A 219 -16.38 -12.14 -10.92
C PRO A 219 -17.64 -12.71 -10.30
N ARG A 220 -18.76 -12.68 -11.06
CA ARG A 220 -19.91 -13.52 -10.76
C ARG A 220 -19.32 -14.90 -10.57
N VAL A 221 -19.59 -15.50 -9.41
CA VAL A 221 -19.23 -16.88 -9.12
C VAL A 221 -19.83 -17.71 -10.26
N VAL A 222 -19.04 -18.01 -11.27
CA VAL A 222 -19.43 -18.97 -12.29
C VAL A 222 -19.47 -20.28 -11.53
N LYS A 223 -20.68 -20.74 -11.23
CA LYS A 223 -20.91 -22.07 -10.69
C LYS A 223 -20.24 -23.05 -11.65
N ALA A 224 -19.16 -23.66 -11.16
CA ALA A 224 -18.49 -24.85 -11.68
C ALA A 224 -18.09 -24.81 -13.17
N LEU A 225 -16.80 -24.56 -13.44
CA LEU A 225 -16.10 -25.33 -14.45
C LEU A 225 -15.60 -26.60 -13.76
N SER A 226 -16.04 -27.75 -14.25
CA SER A 226 -15.63 -29.09 -13.81
C SER A 226 -14.18 -29.37 -14.25
N VAL A 227 -13.22 -28.63 -13.71
CA VAL A 227 -11.80 -28.92 -13.96
C VAL A 227 -11.39 -30.03 -13.00
N LEU A 228 -10.87 -31.12 -13.57
CA LEU A 228 -10.42 -32.27 -12.80
C LEU A 228 -9.28 -31.86 -11.84
N PRO A 229 -9.34 -32.26 -10.56
CA PRO A 229 -8.35 -31.85 -9.55
C PRO A 229 -6.92 -32.30 -9.86
N GLU A 230 -6.79 -33.39 -10.60
CA GLU A 230 -5.51 -34.04 -10.93
C GLU A 230 -4.63 -33.20 -11.86
N VAL A 231 -5.25 -32.33 -12.69
CA VAL A 231 -4.55 -31.51 -13.70
C VAL A 231 -4.38 -30.07 -13.25
N THR A 232 -4.98 -29.70 -12.12
CA THR A 232 -5.02 -28.33 -11.63
C THR A 232 -3.86 -28.11 -10.66
N PRO A 233 -2.96 -27.15 -10.92
CA PRO A 233 -1.91 -26.77 -9.98
C PRO A 233 -2.50 -26.56 -8.58
N PRO A 234 -1.84 -27.07 -7.51
CA PRO A 234 -2.40 -27.03 -6.16
C PRO A 234 -2.70 -25.60 -5.67
N ASP A 235 -2.00 -24.60 -6.21
CA ASP A 235 -2.25 -23.18 -5.93
C ASP A 235 -3.59 -22.70 -6.50
N LEU A 236 -4.02 -23.21 -7.66
CA LEU A 236 -5.29 -22.88 -8.30
C LEU A 236 -6.48 -23.59 -7.62
N LEU A 237 -6.31 -24.84 -7.18
CA LEU A 237 -7.32 -25.52 -6.36
C LEU A 237 -7.57 -24.80 -5.04
N ARG A 238 -6.49 -24.32 -4.41
CA ARG A 238 -6.56 -23.53 -3.19
C ARG A 238 -7.27 -22.19 -3.42
N GLN A 239 -6.99 -21.51 -4.53
CA GLN A 239 -7.70 -20.28 -4.92
C GLN A 239 -9.19 -20.51 -5.19
N ALA A 240 -9.56 -21.70 -5.66
CA ALA A 240 -10.95 -22.08 -5.90
C ALA A 240 -11.70 -22.56 -4.65
N GLY A 241 -11.03 -22.71 -3.50
CA GLY A 241 -11.64 -23.18 -2.25
C GLY A 241 -11.73 -24.71 -2.13
N TYR A 242 -10.88 -25.44 -2.85
CA TYR A 242 -10.84 -26.90 -2.87
C TYR A 242 -9.52 -27.44 -2.27
N SER A 243 -9.59 -28.64 -1.68
CA SER A 243 -8.42 -29.41 -1.25
C SER A 243 -7.61 -29.90 -2.46
N ARG A 244 -6.40 -30.43 -2.19
CA ARG A 244 -5.58 -31.12 -3.22
C ARG A 244 -6.27 -32.33 -3.87
N THR A 245 -7.36 -32.81 -3.27
CA THR A 245 -8.17 -33.92 -3.78
C THR A 245 -9.48 -33.46 -4.43
N GLY A 246 -9.65 -32.15 -4.67
CA GLY A 246 -10.84 -31.58 -5.30
C GLY A 246 -12.08 -31.54 -4.41
N ARG A 247 -11.94 -31.77 -3.09
CA ARG A 247 -13.06 -31.64 -2.16
C ARG A 247 -13.22 -30.18 -1.75
N PRO A 248 -14.44 -29.64 -1.67
CA PRO A 248 -14.65 -28.31 -1.11
C PRO A 248 -14.11 -28.28 0.32
N LEU A 249 -13.32 -27.26 0.64
CA LEU A 249 -12.92 -27.00 2.02
C LEU A 249 -14.20 -26.71 2.79
N LYS A 250 -14.55 -27.56 3.77
CA LYS A 250 -15.76 -27.36 4.60
C LYS A 250 -15.71 -25.94 5.16
N ASP A 251 -16.75 -25.15 4.89
CA ASP A 251 -16.95 -23.88 5.57
C ASP A 251 -16.99 -24.17 7.09
N PRO A 252 -16.16 -23.51 7.91
CA PRO A 252 -16.44 -23.43 9.33
C PRO A 252 -17.60 -22.43 9.50
N ASP A 253 -18.64 -22.86 10.19
CA ASP A 253 -19.67 -21.98 10.77
C ASP A 253 -19.02 -20.86 11.61
#